data_AF-A0A419G6P4-F1
#
_entry.id   AF-A0A419G6P4-F1
#
_cell.length_a   1.000
_cell.length_b   1.000
_cell.length_c   1.000
_cell.angle_alpha   90.00
_cell.angle_beta   90.00
_cell.angle_gamma   90.00
#
_symmetry.space_group_name_H-M   'P 1'
#
loop_
_entity.id
_entity.type
_entity.pdbx_description
1 polymer ?
#
loop_
_entity_poly.entity_id
_entity_poly.type
_entity_poly.pdbx_seq_one_letter_code
_entity_poly.pdbx_strand_id
1 'polypeptide(L)'
;MSFAVKKITREFTALPMQEKIKFLKNVIASPPGEWIEHNGKLYFVPEGPPATKEEEEIFEIANKEINAGHGVSLDEFREEI
;
A
#
# COMPACT_ATOMS: atom_id res chain seq x y z
N MET A 1 -9.37 -14.24 10.66
CA MET A 1 -8.03 -13.60 10.65
C MET A 1 -7.03 -14.52 11.34
N SER A 2 -6.04 -15.05 10.60
CA SER A 2 -5.11 -16.08 11.12
C SER A 2 -4.24 -15.56 12.27
N PHE A 3 -3.80 -16.45 13.17
CA PHE A 3 -2.91 -16.11 14.29
C PHE A 3 -1.60 -15.47 13.82
N ALA A 4 -1.07 -15.93 12.68
CA ALA A 4 0.15 -15.41 12.08
C ALA A 4 -0.03 -13.94 11.62
N VAL A 5 -1.16 -13.62 10.99
CA VAL A 5 -1.45 -12.25 10.54
C VAL A 5 -1.54 -11.30 11.74
N LYS A 6 -2.28 -11.68 12.80
CA LYS A 6 -2.38 -10.86 14.02
C LYS A 6 -1.03 -10.62 14.68
N LYS A 7 -0.15 -11.63 14.70
CA LYS A 7 1.20 -11.52 15.26
C LYS A 7 2.06 -10.55 14.43
N ILE A 8 2.07 -10.72 13.11
CA ILE A 8 2.81 -9.85 12.18
C ILE A 8 2.31 -8.41 12.27
N THR A 9 1.00 -8.17 12.34
CA THR A 9 0.45 -6.82 12.49
C THR A 9 0.92 -6.17 13.79
N ARG A 10 0.88 -6.89 14.91
CA ARG A 10 1.38 -6.38 16.20
C ARG A 10 2.86 -6.05 16.14
N GLU A 11 3.67 -6.98 15.65
CA GLU A 11 5.12 -6.80 15.50
C GLU A 11 5.41 -5.58 14.62
N PHE A 12 4.75 -5.48 13.46
CA PHE A 12 4.88 -4.34 12.55
C PHE A 12 4.48 -3.01 13.20
N THR A 13 3.34 -2.94 13.90
CA THR A 13 2.90 -1.68 14.53
C THR A 13 3.86 -1.16 15.59
N ALA A 14 4.57 -2.07 16.28
CA ALA A 14 5.55 -1.74 17.31
C ALA A 14 6.92 -1.29 16.74
N LEU A 15 7.17 -1.50 15.44
CA LEU A 15 8.44 -1.09 14.83
C LEU A 15 8.57 0.44 14.73
N PRO A 16 9.80 0.98 14.88
CA PRO A 16 10.13 2.33 14.46
C PRO A 16 9.84 2.54 12.97
N MET A 17 9.54 3.77 12.54
CA MET A 17 9.12 4.04 11.16
C MET A 17 10.15 3.59 10.12
N GLN A 18 11.44 3.79 10.39
CA GLN A 18 12.54 3.35 9.51
C GLN A 18 12.56 1.83 9.32
N GLU A 19 12.25 1.07 10.37
CA GLU A 19 12.14 -0.39 10.29
C GLU A 19 10.86 -0.84 9.59
N LYS A 20 9.76 -0.08 9.74
CA LYS A 20 8.53 -0.28 8.96
C LYS A 20 8.79 -0.12 7.47
N ILE A 21 9.53 0.92 7.06
CA ILE A 21 9.93 1.11 5.65
C ILE A 21 10.75 -0.09 5.15
N LYS A 22 11.75 -0.52 5.92
CA LYS A 22 12.59 -1.66 5.55
C LYS A 22 11.80 -2.96 5.45
N PHE A 23 10.86 -3.19 6.37
CA PHE A 23 9.95 -4.33 6.34
C PHE A 23 9.11 -4.32 5.05
N LEU A 24 8.52 -3.18 4.70
CA LEU A 24 7.69 -3.04 3.51
C LEU A 24 8.48 -3.27 2.22
N LYS A 25 9.73 -2.78 2.14
CA LYS A 25 10.65 -3.04 1.01
C LYS A 25 10.92 -4.54 0.78
N ASN A 26 10.85 -5.36 1.83
CA ASN A 26 11.14 -6.80 1.73
C ASN A 26 9.89 -7.66 1.52
N VAL A 27 8.70 -7.16 1.87
CA VAL A 27 7.47 -7.96 1.94
C VAL A 27 6.49 -7.61 0.81
N ILE A 28 6.54 -6.38 0.29
CA ILE A 28 5.63 -5.92 -0.77
C ILE A 28 6.33 -6.04 -2.12
N ALA A 29 5.69 -6.70 -3.08
CA ALA A 29 6.00 -6.52 -4.49
C ALA A 29 5.40 -5.19 -4.95
N SER A 30 6.14 -4.10 -4.77
CA SER A 30 5.73 -2.77 -5.26
C SER A 30 6.30 -2.52 -6.66
N PRO A 31 5.67 -1.64 -7.46
CA PRO A 31 6.30 -1.08 -8.66
C PRO A 31 7.67 -0.44 -8.32
N PRO A 32 8.52 -0.17 -9.31
CA PRO A 32 9.73 0.64 -9.12
C PRO A 32 9.36 1.97 -8.44
N GLY A 33 10.08 2.32 -7.38
CA GLY A 33 9.75 3.49 -6.54
C GLY A 33 10.33 3.40 -5.14
N GLU A 34 10.09 4.44 -4.34
CA GLU A 34 10.61 4.57 -2.99
C GLU A 34 9.52 4.85 -1.96
N TRP A 35 9.59 4.12 -0.84
CA TRP A 35 8.81 4.42 0.35
C TRP A 35 9.52 5.47 1.20
N ILE A 36 8.86 6.59 1.46
CA ILE A 36 9.38 7.69 2.28
C ILE A 36 8.49 7.93 3.51
N GLU A 37 9.09 8.47 4.58
CA GLU A 37 8.37 9.03 5.71
C GLU A 37 8.24 10.54 5.54
N HIS A 38 7.02 11.07 5.64
CA HIS A 38 6.75 12.49 5.66
C HIS A 38 5.66 12.82 6.69
N ASN A 39 5.93 13.74 7.62
CA ASN A 39 5.01 14.12 8.70
C ASN A 39 4.47 12.93 9.53
N GLY A 40 5.30 11.92 9.79
CA GLY A 40 4.92 10.72 10.53
C GLY A 40 3.95 9.80 9.78
N LYS A 41 3.72 10.06 8.49
CA LYS A 41 2.97 9.19 7.58
C LYS A 41 3.92 8.58 6.55
N LEU A 42 3.55 7.40 6.10
CA LEU A 42 4.30 6.64 5.10
C LEU A 42 3.70 6.91 3.71
N TYR A 43 4.55 7.28 2.75
CA TYR A 43 4.16 7.53 1.37
C TYR A 43 4.98 6.67 0.42
N PHE A 44 4.37 6.25 -0.69
CA PHE A 44 5.07 5.60 -1.80
C PHE A 44 5.22 6.60 -2.96
N VAL A 45 6.45 6.80 -3.42
CA VAL A 45 6.80 7.64 -4.57
C VAL A 45 7.21 6.71 -5.71
N PRO A 46 6.35 6.51 -6.73
CA PRO A 46 6.71 5.67 -7.87
C PRO A 46 7.89 6.29 -8.65
N GLU A 47 8.77 5.44 -9.18
CA GLU A 47 9.84 5.85 -10.08
C GLU A 47 9.28 5.99 -11.50
N GLY A 48 9.47 7.16 -12.13
CA GLY A 48 8.98 7.42 -13.48
C GLY A 48 8.55 8.86 -13.71
N PRO A 49 8.03 9.18 -14.91
CA PRO A 49 7.40 10.46 -15.15
C PRO A 49 6.20 10.65 -14.21
N PRO A 50 5.82 11.90 -13.90
CA PRO A 50 4.59 12.16 -13.16
C PRO A 50 3.41 11.51 -13.88
N ALA A 51 2.43 11.05 -13.10
CA ALA A 51 1.21 10.47 -13.62
C ALA A 51 0.58 11.41 -14.66
N THR A 52 0.10 10.84 -15.75
CA THR A 52 -0.73 11.55 -16.71
C THR A 52 -2.08 11.91 -16.08
N LYS A 53 -2.78 12.90 -16.66
CA LYS A 53 -4.11 13.28 -16.19
C LYS A 53 -5.10 12.09 -16.19
N GLU A 54 -4.97 11.21 -17.18
CA GLU A 54 -5.79 10.00 -17.29
C GLU A 54 -5.51 9.02 -16.13
N GLU A 55 -4.25 8.83 -15.76
CA GLU A 55 -3.86 7.99 -14.61
C GLU A 55 -4.29 8.60 -13.27
N GLU A 56 -4.21 9.93 -13.13
CA GLU A 56 -4.74 10.63 -11.95
C GLU A 56 -6.26 10.45 -11.79
N GLU A 57 -7.02 10.56 -12.88
CA GLU A 57 -8.47 10.32 -12.86
C GLU A 57 -8.82 8.88 -12.46
N ILE A 58 -8.10 7.89 -13.00
CA ILE A 58 -8.25 6.47 -12.61
C ILE A 58 -7.97 6.29 -11.11
N PHE A 59 -6.89 6.91 -10.62
CA PHE A 59 -6.52 6.82 -9.21
C PHE A 59 -7.55 7.49 -8.28
N GLU A 60 -8.12 8.62 -8.68
CA GLU A 60 -9.19 9.28 -7.93
C GLU A 60 -10.46 8.43 -7.85
N ILE A 61 -10.85 7.78 -8.96
CA ILE A 61 -12.01 6.88 -9.00
C ILE A 61 -11.76 5.68 -8.08
N ALA A 62 -10.60 5.04 -8.19
CA ALA A 62 -10.24 3.91 -7.33
C ALA A 62 -10.26 4.28 -5.84
N ASN A 63 -9.74 5.46 -5.47
CA ASN A 63 -9.80 5.93 -4.09
C ASN A 63 -11.22 6.25 -3.62
N LYS A 64 -12.09 6.77 -4.50
CA LYS A 64 -13.51 7.00 -4.16
C LYS A 64 -14.21 5.68 -3.86
N GLU A 65 -13.99 4.65 -4.68
CA GLU A 65 -14.55 3.31 -4.46
C GLU A 65 -14.05 2.69 -3.14
N ILE A 66 -12.74 2.79 -2.87
CA ILE A 66 -12.16 2.31 -1.60
C ILE A 66 -12.77 3.06 -0.40
N ASN A 67 -12.86 4.39 -0.47
CA ASN A 67 -13.42 5.21 0.60
C ASN A 67 -14.92 4.97 0.82
N ALA A 68 -15.65 4.64 -0.24
CA ALA A 68 -17.05 4.24 -0.17
C ALA A 68 -17.24 2.83 0.44
N GLY A 69 -16.15 2.08 0.63
CA GLY A 69 -16.19 0.70 1.12
C GLY A 69 -16.47 -0.34 0.03
N HIS A 70 -16.37 0.05 -1.24
CA HIS A 70 -16.54 -0.81 -2.42
C HIS A 70 -15.22 -1.47 -2.86
N GLY A 71 -14.17 -1.40 -2.04
CA GLY A 71 -12.91 -2.09 -2.32
C GLY A 71 -13.10 -3.61 -2.28
N VAL A 72 -12.72 -4.30 -3.36
CA VAL A 72 -12.62 -5.76 -3.38
C VAL A 72 -11.44 -6.23 -2.52
N SER A 73 -11.64 -7.32 -1.81
CA SER A 73 -10.59 -7.95 -1.03
C SER A 73 -9.50 -8.52 -1.96
N LEU A 74 -8.28 -8.63 -1.44
CA LEU A 74 -7.14 -9.18 -2.19
C LEU A 74 -7.36 -10.65 -2.60
N ASP A 75 -8.25 -11.35 -1.89
CA ASP A 75 -8.69 -12.70 -2.21
C ASP A 75 -9.67 -12.69 -3.41
N GLU A 76 -10.64 -11.77 -3.45
CA GLU A 76 -11.56 -11.60 -4.59
C GLU A 76 -10.82 -11.16 -5.87
N PHE A 77 -9.84 -10.27 -5.75
CA PHE A 77 -9.04 -9.82 -6.90
C PHE A 77 -8.19 -10.95 -7.51
N ARG A 78 -7.78 -11.94 -6.70
CA ARG A 78 -6.98 -13.09 -7.17
C ARG A 78 -7.80 -14.14 -7.91
N GLU A 79 -9.11 -14.18 -7.73
CA GLU A 79 -9.99 -15.11 -8.45
C GLU A 79 -10.34 -14.61 -9.87
N GLU A 80 -10.15 -13.32 -10.16
CA GLU A 80 -10.42 -12.71 -11.47
C GLU A 80 -9.23 -12.75 -12.46
N ILE A 81 -8.04 -13.22 -12.03
CA ILE A 81 -6.81 -13.32 -12.84
C ILE A 81 -6.41 -14.78 -13.03
#